data_AF-A0AAV8CTL9-F1
#
_entry.id   AF-A0AAV8CTL9-F1
#
_cell.length_a   1.000
_cell.length_b   1.000
_cell.length_c   1.000
_cell.angle_alpha   90.00
_cell.angle_beta   90.00
_cell.angle_gamma   90.00
#
_symmetry.space_group_name_H-M   'P 1'
#
loop_
_entity.id
_entity.type
_entity.pdbx_description
1 polymer ?
#
loop_
_entity_poly.entity_id
_entity_poly.type
_entity_poly.pdbx_seq_one_letter_code
_entity_poly.pdbx_strand_id
1 'polypeptide(L)'
;MSFEDLESGRLVARGGRSASSSNGRQQDPTRAVATGVFQITTHVGTFQRLVNTLGTPKDTPELRDKLHKTRLQILQLIKDTTEKLKLASEADKNTEISASKKIADAKLAKDFKAIMQEFQKAQNLAVQRETAYAPFVPQAVLPSSYTAGEINVGSDKTPEQRAALVEARRQEVLLLDNEIAFNEAIIEEREQGIQEIQNQIGEVNEIFKDLAVLVHEQGAVIDDIDSNIENAAAATAQAKTQLSMASKTQKSNSSLVIHFSPILVFHNCEFLFFCTTGYDSCAMLVC
;
A
#
# COMPACT_ATOMS: atom_id res chain seq x y z
N MET A 1 -21.71 23.96 -45.01
CA MET A 1 -21.78 24.54 -43.66
C MET A 1 -20.35 24.78 -43.21
N SER A 2 -20.00 26.02 -42.92
CA SER A 2 -18.63 26.48 -42.66
C SER A 2 -18.22 26.25 -41.20
N PHE A 3 -16.91 26.19 -40.98
CA PHE A 3 -16.24 25.86 -39.72
C PHE A 3 -16.34 26.95 -38.64
N GLU A 4 -17.10 28.02 -38.87
CA GLU A 4 -17.27 29.17 -37.96
C GLU A 4 -18.50 29.06 -37.04
N ASP A 5 -19.41 28.10 -37.25
CA ASP A 5 -20.62 27.93 -36.41
C ASP A 5 -20.38 27.12 -35.12
N LEU A 6 -19.18 26.54 -34.90
CA LEU A 6 -18.88 25.69 -33.73
C LEU A 6 -18.19 26.43 -32.56
N GLU A 7 -17.71 27.66 -32.74
CA GLU A 7 -16.90 28.36 -31.73
C GLU A 7 -17.68 29.39 -30.89
N SER A 8 -18.90 29.76 -31.30
CA SER A 8 -19.74 30.70 -30.54
C SER A 8 -20.72 29.95 -29.64
N GLY A 9 -20.26 29.55 -28.46
CA GLY A 9 -21.01 28.86 -27.39
C GLY A 9 -22.21 29.63 -26.83
N ARG A 10 -23.27 29.81 -27.63
CA ARG A 10 -24.57 30.33 -27.19
C ARG A 10 -25.57 29.18 -27.07
N LEU A 11 -25.74 28.70 -25.85
CA LEU A 11 -26.82 27.81 -25.44
C LEU A 11 -28.17 28.50 -25.66
N VAL A 12 -28.96 27.97 -26.59
CA VAL A 12 -30.38 28.32 -26.73
C VAL A 12 -31.14 27.68 -25.58
N ALA A 13 -31.57 28.51 -24.63
CA ALA A 13 -32.50 28.14 -23.58
C ALA A 13 -33.87 27.83 -24.17
N ARG A 14 -34.39 26.62 -23.94
CA ARG A 14 -35.82 26.32 -24.07
C ARG A 14 -36.25 25.19 -23.13
N GLY A 15 -37.09 25.56 -22.16
CA GLY A 15 -38.11 24.70 -21.56
C GLY A 15 -37.65 23.84 -20.38
N GLY A 16 -37.97 24.29 -19.17
CA GLY A 16 -37.65 23.59 -17.93
C GLY A 16 -38.42 22.28 -17.73
N ARG A 17 -37.72 21.32 -17.11
CA ARG A 17 -38.29 20.30 -16.23
C ARG A 17 -37.42 20.26 -14.98
N SER A 18 -37.97 20.78 -13.89
CA SER A 18 -37.42 20.63 -12.55
C SER A 18 -37.35 19.15 -12.19
N ALA A 19 -36.15 18.57 -12.23
CA ALA A 19 -35.82 17.36 -11.52
C ALA A 19 -34.83 17.74 -10.43
N SER A 20 -35.36 18.03 -9.24
CA SER A 20 -34.59 17.99 -8.01
C SER A 20 -34.10 16.55 -7.80
N SER A 21 -32.90 16.25 -8.27
CA SER A 21 -32.13 15.11 -7.79
C SER A 21 -30.91 15.65 -7.06
N SER A 22 -31.18 16.11 -5.85
CA SER A 22 -30.20 16.04 -4.77
C SER A 22 -29.98 14.56 -4.47
N ASN A 23 -29.07 13.91 -5.18
CA ASN A 23 -28.48 12.69 -4.67
C ASN A 23 -26.97 12.80 -4.85
N GLY A 24 -26.29 12.82 -3.70
CA GLY A 24 -24.85 12.97 -3.61
C GLY A 24 -24.18 11.95 -4.53
N ARG A 25 -23.12 12.41 -5.17
CA ARG A 25 -22.19 11.61 -5.96
C ARG A 25 -21.65 10.48 -5.08
N GLN A 26 -22.37 9.37 -5.02
CA GLN A 26 -21.91 8.13 -4.38
C GLN A 26 -20.58 7.81 -5.06
N GLN A 27 -19.49 7.99 -4.32
CA GLN A 27 -18.18 7.59 -4.79
C GLN A 27 -18.27 6.10 -5.08
N ASP A 28 -17.84 5.71 -6.28
CA ASP A 28 -17.69 4.31 -6.67
C ASP A 28 -16.98 3.56 -5.51
N PRO A 29 -17.62 2.53 -4.90
CA PRO A 29 -17.11 1.90 -3.68
C PRO A 29 -15.69 1.38 -3.87
N THR A 30 -15.35 0.88 -5.06
CA THR A 30 -13.99 0.49 -5.46
C THR A 30 -12.98 1.64 -5.33
N ARG A 31 -13.35 2.86 -5.76
CA ARG A 31 -12.49 4.04 -5.65
C ARG A 31 -12.32 4.50 -4.19
N ALA A 32 -13.37 4.35 -3.39
CA ALA A 32 -13.32 4.68 -1.97
C ALA A 32 -12.39 3.72 -1.22
N VAL A 33 -12.41 2.42 -1.54
CA VAL A 33 -11.47 1.42 -1.03
C VAL A 33 -10.04 1.77 -1.42
N ALA A 34 -9.78 2.05 -2.70
CA ALA A 34 -8.45 2.42 -3.18
C ALA A 34 -7.86 3.64 -2.44
N THR A 35 -8.70 4.63 -2.16
CA THR A 35 -8.31 5.82 -1.40
C THR A 35 -7.96 5.48 0.05
N GLY A 36 -8.78 4.65 0.70
CA GLY A 36 -8.54 4.16 2.05
C GLY A 36 -7.22 3.39 2.15
N VAL A 37 -7.00 2.44 1.25
CA VAL A 37 -5.75 1.66 1.14
C VAL A 37 -4.53 2.58 1.06
N PHE A 38 -4.55 3.58 0.18
CA PHE A 38 -3.44 4.52 0.03
C PHE A 38 -3.19 5.36 1.30
N GLN A 39 -4.25 5.85 1.94
CA GLN A 39 -4.15 6.62 3.18
C GLN A 39 -3.54 5.76 4.29
N ILE A 40 -4.00 4.52 4.46
CA ILE A 40 -3.49 3.60 5.47
C ILE A 40 -2.00 3.35 5.24
N THR A 41 -1.56 3.05 4.01
CA THR A 41 -0.13 2.86 3.70
C THR A 41 0.71 4.06 4.13
N THR A 42 0.22 5.28 3.85
CA THR A 42 0.92 6.51 4.21
C THR A 42 1.03 6.68 5.72
N HIS A 43 -0.05 6.43 6.45
CA HIS A 43 -0.07 6.52 7.91
C HIS A 43 0.77 5.42 8.56
N VAL A 44 0.73 4.18 8.05
CA VAL A 44 1.56 3.05 8.53
C VAL A 44 3.04 3.38 8.37
N GLY A 45 3.47 3.92 7.23
CA GLY A 45 4.86 4.36 7.04
C GLY A 45 5.27 5.48 8.00
N THR A 46 4.34 6.39 8.34
CA THR A 46 4.56 7.44 9.35
C THR A 46 4.67 6.83 10.75
N PHE A 47 3.78 5.92 11.10
CA PHE A 47 3.77 5.20 12.37
C PHE A 47 5.06 4.42 12.60
N GLN A 48 5.56 3.70 11.59
CA GLN A 48 6.85 3.00 11.66
C GLN A 48 8.02 3.95 11.97
N ARG A 49 8.06 5.13 11.36
CA ARG A 49 9.10 6.14 11.64
C ARG A 49 9.02 6.64 13.08
N LEU A 50 7.81 6.86 13.61
CA LEU A 50 7.60 7.26 15.00
C LEU A 50 8.07 6.14 15.96
N VAL A 51 7.66 4.89 15.72
CA VAL A 51 8.07 3.72 16.49
C VAL A 51 9.60 3.55 16.51
N ASN A 52 10.26 3.76 15.38
CA ASN A 52 11.72 3.66 15.29
C ASN A 52 12.45 4.76 16.08
N THR A 53 11.77 5.86 16.40
CA THR A 53 12.31 6.97 17.20
C THR A 53 12.13 6.74 18.70
N LEU A 54 11.23 5.84 19.11
CA LEU A 54 11.02 5.46 20.52
C LEU A 54 12.31 4.88 21.12
N GLY A 55 12.65 5.36 22.32
CA GLY A 55 13.87 4.97 23.04
C GLY A 55 15.17 5.58 22.51
N THR A 56 15.10 6.49 21.54
CA THR A 56 16.25 7.29 21.11
C THR A 56 16.31 8.62 21.87
N PRO A 57 17.40 9.41 21.81
CA PRO A 57 17.45 10.74 22.44
C PRO A 57 16.43 11.74 21.89
N LYS A 58 15.74 11.39 20.80
CA LYS A 58 14.65 12.18 20.19
C LYS A 58 13.27 11.76 20.68
N ASP A 59 13.20 10.84 21.63
CA ASP A 59 11.95 10.44 22.28
C ASP A 59 11.46 11.60 23.16
N THR A 60 10.29 12.13 22.83
CA THR A 60 9.63 13.22 23.56
C THR A 60 8.17 12.86 23.81
N PRO A 61 7.54 13.40 24.87
CA PRO A 61 6.12 13.14 25.14
C PRO A 61 5.21 13.55 23.96
N GLU A 62 5.55 14.60 23.21
CA GLU A 62 4.80 15.01 22.02
C GLU A 62 4.91 13.98 20.88
N LEU A 63 6.06 13.31 20.75
CA LEU A 63 6.23 12.24 19.77
C LEU A 63 5.38 11.02 20.14
N ARG A 64 5.29 10.70 21.44
CA ARG A 64 4.46 9.60 21.96
C ARG A 64 2.97 9.87 21.77
N ASP A 65 2.50 11.09 22.06
CA ASP A 65 1.13 11.51 21.75
C ASP A 65 0.84 11.44 20.24
N LYS A 66 1.78 11.90 19.40
CA LYS A 66 1.64 11.78 17.95
C LYS A 66 1.59 10.33 17.48
N LEU A 67 2.38 9.43 18.08
CA LEU A 67 2.36 8.00 17.81
C LEU A 67 0.99 7.41 18.17
N HIS A 68 0.48 7.73 19.35
CA HIS A 68 -0.84 7.32 19.80
C HIS A 68 -1.95 7.80 18.85
N LYS A 69 -1.95 9.09 18.47
CA LYS A 69 -2.93 9.66 17.52
C LYS A 69 -2.85 9.02 16.14
N THR A 70 -1.63 8.81 15.61
CA THR A 70 -1.43 8.18 14.30
C THR A 70 -1.98 6.75 14.30
N ARG A 71 -1.74 6.00 15.39
CA ARG A 71 -2.27 4.65 15.59
C ARG A 71 -3.80 4.62 15.57
N LEU A 72 -4.47 5.51 16.31
CA LEU A 72 -5.93 5.62 16.30
C LEU A 72 -6.49 5.97 14.92
N GLN A 73 -5.84 6.88 14.19
CA GLN A 73 -6.22 7.23 12.82
C GLN A 73 -6.14 6.02 11.87
N ILE A 74 -5.08 5.22 11.98
CA ILE A 74 -4.94 3.99 11.16
C ILE A 74 -6.08 3.03 11.45
N LEU A 75 -6.46 2.83 12.71
CA LEU A 75 -7.56 1.94 13.08
C LEU A 75 -8.89 2.41 12.49
N GLN A 76 -9.19 3.70 12.58
CA GLN A 76 -10.41 4.25 11.98
C GLN A 76 -10.42 4.04 10.46
N LEU A 77 -9.31 4.32 9.79
CA LEU A 77 -9.19 4.09 8.35
C LEU A 77 -9.36 2.62 7.98
N ILE A 78 -8.82 1.69 8.77
CA ILE A 78 -8.98 0.24 8.57
C ILE A 78 -10.47 -0.15 8.68
N LYS A 79 -11.18 0.35 9.70
CA LYS A 79 -12.63 0.10 9.87
C LYS A 79 -13.43 0.63 8.68
N ASP A 80 -13.24 1.91 8.35
CA ASP A 80 -13.94 2.57 7.25
C ASP A 80 -13.66 1.88 5.90
N THR A 81 -12.41 1.46 5.67
CA THR A 81 -12.01 0.76 4.44
C THR A 81 -12.58 -0.64 4.38
N THR A 82 -12.69 -1.33 5.51
CA THR A 82 -13.32 -2.65 5.62
C THR A 82 -14.81 -2.57 5.28
N GLU A 83 -15.52 -1.58 5.82
CA GLU A 83 -16.94 -1.36 5.49
C GLU A 83 -17.13 -1.06 4.01
N LYS A 84 -16.30 -0.17 3.44
CA LYS A 84 -16.33 0.14 2.00
C LYS A 84 -16.01 -1.08 1.14
N LEU A 85 -15.10 -1.95 1.58
CA LEU A 85 -14.76 -3.19 0.88
C LEU A 85 -15.90 -4.20 0.93
N LYS A 86 -16.59 -4.33 2.08
CA LYS A 86 -17.81 -5.16 2.21
C LYS A 86 -18.89 -4.67 1.24
N LEU A 87 -19.14 -3.36 1.21
CA LEU A 87 -20.11 -2.76 0.27
C LEU A 87 -19.72 -2.96 -1.20
N ALA A 88 -18.44 -2.83 -1.55
CA ALA A 88 -17.94 -3.10 -2.90
C ALA A 88 -18.21 -4.57 -3.29
N SER A 89 -17.88 -5.51 -2.40
CA SER A 89 -18.07 -6.94 -2.63
C SER A 89 -19.56 -7.33 -2.77
N GLU A 90 -20.45 -6.75 -1.97
CA GLU A 90 -21.90 -7.01 -2.06
C GLU A 90 -22.51 -6.44 -3.35
N ALA A 91 -22.08 -5.24 -3.77
CA ALA A 91 -22.48 -4.66 -5.05
C ALA A 91 -22.06 -5.56 -6.23
N ASP A 92 -20.95 -6.28 -6.07
CA ASP A 92 -20.43 -7.21 -7.07
C ASP A 92 -21.16 -8.54 -7.18
N LYS A 93 -21.85 -8.96 -6.12
CA LYS A 93 -22.73 -10.14 -6.14
C LYS A 93 -24.08 -9.84 -6.80
N ASN A 94 -24.55 -8.60 -6.72
CA ASN A 94 -25.90 -8.20 -7.16
C ASN A 94 -25.99 -7.66 -8.60
N THR A 95 -24.86 -7.40 -9.24
CA THR A 95 -24.81 -6.77 -10.57
C THR A 95 -23.99 -7.64 -11.52
N GLU A 96 -24.38 -7.74 -12.79
CA GLU A 96 -23.55 -8.37 -13.82
C GLU A 96 -22.35 -7.45 -14.10
N ILE A 97 -21.24 -7.70 -13.43
CA ILE A 97 -20.06 -6.82 -13.44
C ILE A 97 -19.00 -7.29 -14.41
N SER A 98 -18.42 -6.32 -15.12
CA SER A 98 -17.25 -6.52 -15.98
C SER A 98 -16.10 -7.19 -15.22
N ALA A 99 -15.50 -8.22 -15.82
CA ALA A 99 -14.34 -8.91 -15.27
C ALA A 99 -13.24 -7.96 -14.80
N SER A 100 -13.03 -6.84 -15.49
CA SER A 100 -12.03 -5.83 -15.13
C SER A 100 -12.27 -5.17 -13.76
N LYS A 101 -13.52 -4.99 -13.34
CA LYS A 101 -13.85 -4.40 -12.03
C LYS A 101 -13.58 -5.42 -10.91
N LYS A 102 -14.04 -6.66 -11.08
CA LYS A 102 -13.78 -7.76 -10.12
C LYS A 102 -12.28 -7.95 -9.86
N ILE A 103 -11.48 -7.85 -10.92
CA ILE A 103 -10.02 -7.89 -10.86
C ILE A 103 -9.46 -6.75 -9.99
N ALA A 104 -9.93 -5.52 -10.22
CA ALA A 104 -9.48 -4.35 -9.46
C ALA A 104 -9.83 -4.47 -7.96
N ASP A 105 -11.05 -4.90 -7.65
CA ASP A 105 -11.52 -5.09 -6.27
C ASP A 105 -10.75 -6.21 -5.56
N ALA A 106 -10.49 -7.33 -6.24
CA ALA A 106 -9.69 -8.42 -5.70
C ALA A 106 -8.24 -8.00 -5.42
N LYS A 107 -7.63 -7.23 -6.33
CA LYS A 107 -6.29 -6.65 -6.11
C LYS A 107 -6.29 -5.70 -4.91
N LEU A 108 -7.28 -4.83 -4.79
CA LEU A 108 -7.39 -3.91 -3.66
C LEU A 108 -7.54 -4.65 -2.33
N ALA A 109 -8.30 -5.74 -2.30
CA ALA A 109 -8.45 -6.58 -1.10
C ALA A 109 -7.12 -7.25 -0.70
N LYS A 110 -6.33 -7.73 -1.68
CA LYS A 110 -4.98 -8.29 -1.46
C LYS A 110 -4.00 -7.22 -0.94
N ASP A 111 -3.98 -6.05 -1.56
CA ASP A 111 -3.14 -4.92 -1.15
C ASP A 111 -3.51 -4.47 0.27
N PHE A 112 -4.81 -4.35 0.57
CA PHE A 112 -5.30 -3.98 1.90
C PHE A 112 -4.88 -4.99 2.98
N LYS A 113 -5.01 -6.30 2.69
CA LYS A 113 -4.54 -7.37 3.59
C LYS A 113 -3.05 -7.23 3.90
N ALA A 114 -2.22 -6.95 2.89
CA ALA A 114 -0.78 -6.81 3.06
C ALA A 114 -0.44 -5.63 3.98
N ILE A 115 -1.12 -4.49 3.81
CA ILE A 115 -0.91 -3.29 4.64
C ILE A 115 -1.36 -3.54 6.09
N MET A 116 -2.47 -4.25 6.31
CA MET A 116 -2.90 -4.62 7.66
C MET A 116 -1.86 -5.49 8.38
N GLN A 117 -1.23 -6.44 7.67
CA GLN A 117 -0.14 -7.25 8.22
C GLN A 117 1.09 -6.40 8.57
N GLU A 118 1.41 -5.41 7.73
CA GLU A 118 2.50 -4.47 7.99
C GLU A 118 2.21 -3.59 9.22
N PHE A 119 0.98 -3.12 9.36
CA PHE A 119 0.55 -2.40 10.55
C PHE A 119 0.64 -3.24 11.82
N GLN A 120 0.19 -4.50 11.78
CA GLN A 120 0.29 -5.41 12.93
C GLN A 120 1.75 -5.67 13.34
N LYS A 121 2.65 -5.83 12.36
CA LYS A 121 4.10 -5.92 12.63
C LYS A 121 4.63 -4.65 13.29
N ALA A 122 4.20 -3.47 12.82
CA ALA A 122 4.59 -2.19 13.41
C ALA A 122 4.05 -2.02 14.84
N GLN A 123 2.83 -2.49 15.13
CA GLN A 123 2.27 -2.48 16.50
C GLN A 123 3.08 -3.39 17.44
N ASN A 124 3.43 -4.61 17.00
CA ASN A 124 4.28 -5.51 17.78
C ASN A 124 5.68 -4.92 18.04
N LEU A 125 6.23 -4.20 17.06
CA LEU A 125 7.48 -3.48 17.23
C LEU A 125 7.33 -2.33 18.24
N ALA A 126 6.20 -1.61 18.23
CA ALA A 126 5.90 -0.58 19.21
C ALA A 126 5.88 -1.16 20.63
N VAL A 127 5.17 -2.27 20.86
CA VAL A 127 5.17 -2.96 22.16
C VAL A 127 6.58 -3.37 22.57
N GLN A 128 7.38 -3.94 21.67
CA GLN A 128 8.77 -4.32 21.98
C GLN A 128 9.65 -3.12 22.35
N ARG A 129 9.49 -1.98 21.66
CA ARG A 129 10.27 -0.76 21.93
C ARG A 129 9.82 -0.08 23.22
N GLU A 130 8.51 -0.01 23.45
CA GLU A 130 7.97 0.51 24.69
C GLU A 130 8.42 -0.36 25.85
N THR A 131 8.34 -1.70 25.77
CA THR A 131 8.77 -2.65 26.81
C THR A 131 10.29 -2.71 27.04
N ALA A 132 11.11 -2.47 26.01
CA ALA A 132 12.58 -2.46 26.12
C ALA A 132 13.14 -1.19 26.77
N TYR A 133 12.40 -0.07 26.72
CA TYR A 133 12.79 1.16 27.41
C TYR A 133 12.56 1.03 28.91
N ALA A 134 13.55 0.49 29.65
CA ALA A 134 13.62 0.72 31.08
C ALA A 134 14.00 2.20 31.29
N PRO A 135 13.33 2.94 32.20
CA PRO A 135 13.88 4.21 32.62
C PRO A 135 15.34 3.94 33.03
N PHE A 136 16.27 4.74 32.51
CA PHE A 136 17.63 4.74 33.00
C PHE A 136 17.53 5.17 34.47
N VAL A 137 17.42 4.18 35.36
CA VAL A 137 17.68 4.37 36.78
C VAL A 137 19.20 4.41 36.84
N PRO A 138 19.83 5.57 37.09
CA PRO A 138 21.23 5.53 37.46
C PRO A 138 21.28 4.56 38.65
N GLN A 139 22.04 3.47 38.55
CA GLN A 139 22.28 2.55 39.67
C GLN A 139 23.04 3.22 40.83
N ALA A 140 23.05 4.56 40.89
CA ALA A 140 23.73 5.37 41.88
C ALA A 140 22.93 5.57 43.17
N VAL A 141 21.68 5.11 43.27
CA VAL A 141 20.91 5.25 44.54
C VAL A 141 20.19 3.97 44.96
N LEU A 142 20.84 2.83 44.81
CA LEU A 142 20.70 1.85 45.88
C LEU A 142 21.59 2.34 47.01
N PRO A 143 21.07 2.64 48.21
CA PRO A 143 21.92 2.74 49.38
C PRO A 143 22.61 1.39 49.49
N SER A 144 23.88 1.34 49.10
CA SER A 144 24.79 0.31 49.54
C SER A 144 24.66 0.31 51.06
N SER A 145 24.12 -0.79 51.58
CA SER A 145 23.93 -1.08 53.00
C SER A 145 22.82 -0.31 53.72
N TYR A 146 21.67 -0.99 53.81
CA TYR A 146 20.92 -1.12 55.07
C TYR A 146 21.75 -1.91 56.10
N THR A 147 22.98 -1.50 56.41
CA THR A 147 23.66 -2.02 57.58
C THR A 147 23.04 -1.36 58.80
N ALA A 148 22.26 -2.16 59.52
CA ALA A 148 21.85 -1.90 60.91
C ALA A 148 23.05 -1.95 61.88
N GLY A 149 24.13 -1.23 61.57
CA GLY A 149 25.38 -1.12 62.31
C GLY A 149 26.36 -0.34 61.45
N GLU A 150 26.89 0.82 61.81
CA GLU A 150 27.34 1.26 63.11
C GLU A 150 27.04 2.74 63.27
N ILE A 151 26.30 3.09 64.32
CA ILE A 151 26.43 4.41 64.94
C ILE A 151 27.79 4.39 65.64
N ASN A 152 28.89 4.51 64.89
CA ASN A 152 30.14 4.98 65.48
C ASN A 152 30.04 6.51 65.54
N VAL A 153 29.17 6.98 66.43
CA VAL A 153 29.22 8.35 66.92
C VAL A 153 30.48 8.41 67.75
N GLY A 154 31.59 8.77 67.08
CA GLY A 154 32.73 9.35 67.77
C GLY A 154 32.20 10.42 68.72
N SER A 155 32.59 10.32 69.99
CA SER A 155 32.03 11.04 71.13
C SER A 155 32.14 12.58 71.07
N ASP A 156 32.61 13.16 69.96
CA ASP A 156 33.00 14.57 69.82
C ASP A 156 32.08 15.44 68.96
N LYS A 157 30.95 14.93 68.45
CA LYS A 157 30.00 15.76 67.66
C LYS A 157 28.99 16.48 68.55
N THR A 158 28.93 17.81 68.45
CA THR A 158 27.96 18.66 69.17
C THR A 158 26.52 18.31 68.78
N PRO A 159 25.53 18.53 69.68
CA PRO A 159 24.13 18.25 69.39
C PRO A 159 23.61 18.99 68.14
N GLU A 160 24.12 20.19 67.84
CA GLU A 160 23.74 20.96 66.65
C GLU A 160 24.21 20.29 65.35
N GLN A 161 25.42 19.69 65.33
CA GLN A 161 25.92 18.98 64.16
C GLN A 161 25.14 17.69 63.88
N ARG A 162 24.64 17.02 64.92
CA ARG A 162 23.78 15.84 64.77
C ARG A 162 22.41 16.22 64.20
N ALA A 163 21.82 17.32 64.68
CA ALA A 163 20.56 17.83 64.14
C ALA A 163 20.68 18.22 62.65
N ALA A 164 21.78 18.90 62.28
CA ALA A 164 22.03 19.28 60.89
C ALA A 164 22.20 18.06 59.95
N LEU A 165 22.88 16.99 60.40
CA LEU A 165 23.02 15.74 59.63
C LEU A 165 21.68 15.02 59.44
N VAL A 166 20.81 15.01 60.46
CA VAL A 166 19.48 14.41 60.36
C VAL A 166 18.59 15.22 59.41
N GLU A 167 18.66 16.56 59.44
CA GLU A 167 17.91 17.42 58.53
C GLU A 167 18.39 17.26 57.08
N ALA A 168 19.69 17.21 56.84
CA ALA A 168 20.25 16.94 55.50
C ALA A 168 19.79 15.58 54.95
N ARG A 169 19.77 14.53 55.80
CA ARG A 169 19.25 13.20 55.43
C ARG A 169 17.75 13.23 55.14
N ARG A 170 16.97 13.99 55.91
CA ARG A 170 15.53 14.16 55.67
C ARG A 170 15.27 14.84 54.33
N GLN A 171 16.06 15.85 53.99
CA GLN A 171 15.96 16.56 52.71
C GLN A 171 16.35 15.66 51.53
N GLU A 172 17.37 14.82 51.68
CA GLU A 172 17.76 13.80 50.69
C GLU A 172 16.64 12.78 50.45
N VAL A 173 16.02 12.25 51.51
CA VAL A 173 14.88 11.32 51.39
C VAL A 173 13.71 11.95 50.63
N LEU A 174 13.38 13.22 50.90
CA LEU A 174 12.30 13.91 50.19
C LEU A 174 12.58 14.10 48.69
N LEU A 175 13.84 14.34 48.31
CA LEU A 175 14.24 14.42 46.90
C LEU A 175 14.11 13.06 46.22
N LEU A 176 14.53 11.99 46.90
CA LEU A 176 14.37 10.62 46.40
C LEU A 176 12.90 10.22 46.28
N ASP A 177 12.06 10.56 47.25
CA ASP A 177 10.61 10.31 47.18
C ASP A 177 9.97 11.04 45.99
N ASN A 178 10.41 12.27 45.69
CA ASN A 178 9.94 13.01 44.52
C ASN A 178 10.39 12.36 43.19
N GLU A 179 11.63 11.89 43.12
CA GLU A 179 12.17 11.17 41.97
C GLU A 179 11.46 9.81 41.77
N ILE A 180 11.20 9.07 42.86
CA ILE A 180 10.44 7.82 42.82
C ILE A 180 9.02 8.07 42.33
N ALA A 181 8.32 9.07 42.88
CA ALA A 181 6.96 9.40 42.46
C ALA A 181 6.89 9.83 40.98
N PHE A 182 7.88 10.58 40.50
CA PHE A 182 7.98 10.95 39.09
C PHE A 182 8.22 9.74 38.19
N ASN A 183 9.14 8.85 38.59
CA ASN A 183 9.43 7.62 37.85
C ASN A 183 8.22 6.67 37.84
N GLU A 184 7.49 6.56 38.93
CA GLU A 184 6.28 5.75 39.05
C GLU A 184 5.17 6.25 38.10
N ALA A 185 4.96 7.56 38.02
CA ALA A 185 4.02 8.15 37.06
C ALA A 185 4.38 7.86 35.60
N ILE A 186 5.68 7.90 35.25
CA ILE A 186 6.15 7.54 33.89
C ILE A 186 5.91 6.06 33.59
N ILE A 187 6.15 5.19 34.58
CA ILE A 187 5.92 3.75 34.43
C ILE A 187 4.42 3.46 34.24
N GLU A 188 3.55 4.14 34.99
CA GLU A 188 2.10 3.98 34.90
C GLU A 188 1.56 4.43 33.53
N GLU A 189 1.97 5.62 33.04
CA GLU A 189 1.57 6.12 31.71
C GLU A 189 1.96 5.14 30.60
N ARG A 190 3.16 4.56 30.71
CA ARG A 190 3.66 3.56 29.75
C ARG A 190 2.87 2.27 29.80
N GLU A 191 2.58 1.74 30.98
CA GLU A 191 1.82 0.49 31.12
C GLU A 191 0.42 0.64 30.53
N GLN A 192 -0.22 1.80 30.76
CA GLN A 192 -1.49 2.14 30.10
C GLN A 192 -1.33 2.16 28.57
N GLY A 193 -0.29 2.81 28.04
CA GLY A 193 0.01 2.82 26.60
C GLY A 193 0.17 1.42 25.99
N ILE A 194 0.91 0.53 26.67
CA ILE A 194 1.11 -0.86 26.24
C ILE A 194 -0.22 -1.62 26.22
N GLN A 195 -1.04 -1.50 27.27
CA GLN A 195 -2.35 -2.15 27.34
C GLN A 195 -3.28 -1.70 26.22
N GLU A 196 -3.31 -0.40 25.92
CA GLU A 196 -4.09 0.10 24.79
C GLU A 196 -3.60 -0.46 23.46
N ILE A 197 -2.28 -0.57 23.25
CA ILE A 197 -1.74 -1.15 22.01
C ILE A 197 -2.17 -2.62 21.90
N GLN A 198 -2.11 -3.38 22.99
CA GLN A 198 -2.56 -4.77 23.02
C GLN A 198 -4.06 -4.92 22.70
N ASN A 199 -4.90 -4.09 23.29
CA ASN A 199 -6.35 -4.07 23.00
C ASN A 199 -6.61 -3.82 21.51
N GLN A 200 -5.88 -2.89 20.91
CA GLN A 200 -6.02 -2.56 19.50
C GLN A 200 -5.46 -3.63 18.56
N ILE A 201 -4.40 -4.34 18.96
CA ILE A 201 -3.92 -5.53 18.22
C ILE A 201 -5.04 -6.58 18.17
N GLY A 202 -5.77 -6.76 19.27
CA GLY A 202 -6.95 -7.62 19.33
C GLY A 202 -8.04 -7.19 18.34
N GLU A 203 -8.37 -5.90 18.32
CA GLU A 203 -9.36 -5.35 17.38
C GLU A 203 -8.95 -5.54 15.90
N VAL A 204 -7.69 -5.26 15.55
CA VAL A 204 -7.18 -5.50 14.19
C VAL A 204 -7.24 -6.97 13.82
N ASN A 205 -7.01 -7.89 14.78
CA ASN A 205 -7.07 -9.32 14.55
C ASN A 205 -8.49 -9.77 14.16
N GLU A 206 -9.52 -9.27 14.83
CA GLU A 206 -10.91 -9.58 14.50
C GLU A 206 -11.27 -9.04 13.10
N ILE A 207 -10.88 -7.81 12.77
CA ILE A 207 -11.08 -7.26 11.41
C ILE A 207 -10.31 -8.10 10.38
N PHE A 208 -9.12 -8.60 10.72
CA PHE A 208 -8.32 -9.43 9.82
C PHE A 208 -8.98 -10.77 9.52
N LYS A 209 -9.64 -11.40 10.50
CA LYS A 209 -10.43 -12.62 10.30
C LYS A 209 -11.61 -12.37 9.36
N ASP A 210 -12.34 -11.29 9.59
CA ASP A 210 -13.44 -10.83 8.72
C ASP A 210 -12.96 -10.62 7.27
N LEU A 211 -11.79 -9.99 7.11
CA LEU A 211 -11.18 -9.74 5.81
C LEU A 211 -10.73 -11.02 5.12
N ALA A 212 -10.19 -12.00 5.86
CA ALA A 212 -9.69 -13.24 5.30
C ALA A 212 -10.80 -14.01 4.55
N VAL A 213 -12.03 -13.97 5.04
CA VAL A 213 -13.20 -14.54 4.37
C VAL A 213 -13.46 -13.84 3.03
N LEU A 214 -13.45 -12.50 3.02
CA LEU A 214 -13.69 -11.69 1.82
C LEU A 214 -12.60 -11.87 0.76
N VAL A 215 -11.33 -12.00 1.18
CA VAL A 215 -10.18 -12.15 0.26
C VAL A 215 -10.10 -13.59 -0.29
N HIS A 216 -10.44 -14.61 0.51
CA HIS A 216 -10.37 -16.00 0.06
C HIS A 216 -11.40 -16.29 -1.05
N GLU A 217 -12.60 -15.71 -0.97
CA GLU A 217 -13.64 -15.82 -2.01
C GLU A 217 -13.20 -15.18 -3.35
N GLN A 218 -12.25 -14.23 -3.32
CA GLN A 218 -11.76 -13.49 -4.50
C GLN A 218 -10.43 -14.02 -5.06
N GLY A 219 -9.72 -14.92 -4.36
CA GLY A 219 -8.37 -15.38 -4.72
C GLY A 219 -8.28 -16.17 -6.02
N ALA A 220 -9.30 -16.97 -6.35
CA ALA A 220 -9.32 -17.75 -7.61
C ALA A 220 -9.31 -16.84 -8.85
N VAL A 221 -9.95 -15.67 -8.79
CA VAL A 221 -9.95 -14.70 -9.89
C VAL A 221 -8.58 -14.04 -10.07
N ILE A 222 -7.78 -13.89 -9.00
CA ILE A 222 -6.46 -13.26 -9.08
C ILE A 222 -5.43 -14.20 -9.70
N ASP A 223 -5.43 -15.48 -9.33
CA ASP A 223 -4.50 -16.48 -9.88
C ASP A 223 -4.68 -16.63 -11.41
N ASP A 224 -5.92 -16.52 -11.91
CA ASP A 224 -6.21 -16.49 -13.35
C ASP A 224 -5.63 -15.25 -14.06
N ILE A 225 -5.44 -14.13 -13.36
CA ILE A 225 -4.87 -12.90 -13.92
C ILE A 225 -3.36 -12.98 -14.01
N ASP A 226 -2.70 -13.44 -12.93
CA ASP A 226 -1.25 -13.63 -12.95
C ASP A 226 -0.91 -14.61 -14.08
N SER A 227 -1.72 -15.66 -14.26
CA SER A 227 -1.65 -16.55 -15.42
C SER A 227 -1.92 -15.83 -16.76
N ASN A 228 -2.98 -15.03 -16.87
CA ASN A 228 -3.32 -14.33 -18.13
C ASN A 228 -2.28 -13.26 -18.53
N ILE A 229 -1.68 -12.55 -17.56
CA ILE A 229 -0.62 -11.58 -17.80
C ILE A 229 0.65 -12.30 -18.23
N GLU A 230 1.03 -13.39 -17.57
CA GLU A 230 2.16 -14.22 -17.96
C GLU A 230 1.97 -14.81 -19.37
N ASN A 231 0.76 -15.30 -19.67
CA ASN A 231 0.40 -15.82 -20.99
C ASN A 231 0.45 -14.73 -22.07
N ALA A 232 -0.07 -13.52 -21.80
CA ALA A 232 -0.01 -12.40 -22.74
C ALA A 232 1.43 -11.89 -22.96
N ALA A 233 2.24 -11.86 -21.90
CA ALA A 233 3.66 -11.54 -21.99
C ALA A 233 4.42 -12.58 -22.81
N ALA A 234 4.17 -13.87 -22.57
CA ALA A 234 4.74 -14.98 -23.34
C ALA A 234 4.32 -14.93 -24.81
N ALA A 235 3.03 -14.70 -25.09
CA ALA A 235 2.51 -14.56 -26.45
C ALA A 235 3.12 -13.36 -27.18
N THR A 236 3.32 -12.23 -26.50
CA THR A 236 3.97 -11.04 -27.09
C THR A 236 5.46 -11.28 -27.35
N ALA A 237 6.15 -11.97 -26.45
CA ALA A 237 7.54 -12.37 -26.66
C ALA A 237 7.67 -13.30 -27.87
N GLN A 238 6.76 -14.28 -28.02
CA GLN A 238 6.68 -15.15 -29.19
C GLN A 238 6.32 -14.36 -30.46
N ALA A 239 5.37 -13.43 -30.41
CA ALA A 239 5.03 -12.59 -31.56
C ALA A 239 6.24 -11.76 -32.01
N LYS A 240 7.03 -11.23 -31.07
CA LYS A 240 8.27 -10.49 -31.35
C LYS A 240 9.32 -11.37 -32.04
N THR A 241 9.51 -12.62 -31.60
CA THR A 241 10.44 -13.54 -32.26
C THR A 241 9.97 -13.91 -33.66
N GLN A 242 8.67 -14.19 -33.83
CA GLN A 242 8.07 -14.47 -35.14
C GLN A 242 8.20 -13.28 -36.10
N LEU A 243 7.95 -12.05 -35.64
CA LEU A 243 8.15 -10.84 -36.45
C LEU A 243 9.63 -10.61 -36.80
N SER A 244 10.55 -10.91 -35.88
CA SER A 244 11.99 -10.82 -36.16
C SER A 244 12.43 -11.85 -37.21
N MET A 245 11.93 -13.08 -37.13
CA MET A 245 12.18 -14.13 -38.13
C MET A 245 11.57 -13.76 -39.48
N ALA A 246 10.32 -13.31 -39.51
CA ALA A 246 9.65 -12.87 -40.73
C ALA A 246 10.37 -11.69 -41.39
N SER A 247 10.85 -10.71 -40.61
CA SER A 247 11.66 -9.59 -41.13
C SER A 247 12.99 -10.05 -41.74
N LYS A 248 13.68 -11.00 -41.10
CA LYS A 248 14.92 -11.60 -41.65
C LYS A 248 14.64 -12.36 -42.96
N THR A 249 13.58 -13.16 -43.00
CA THR A 249 13.18 -13.90 -44.19
C THR A 249 12.71 -12.97 -45.32
N GLN A 250 11.97 -11.90 -45.02
CA GLN A 250 11.60 -10.89 -46.02
C GLN A 250 12.83 -10.22 -46.64
N LYS A 251 13.84 -9.90 -45.81
CA LYS A 251 15.10 -9.30 -46.26
C LYS A 251 15.97 -10.28 -47.08
N SER A 252 15.87 -11.59 -46.84
CA SER A 252 16.59 -12.58 -47.65
C SER A 252 15.83 -12.98 -48.92
N ASN A 253 14.50 -13.00 -48.91
CA ASN A 253 13.68 -13.34 -50.08
C ASN A 253 13.60 -12.19 -51.10
N SER A 254 13.78 -10.93 -50.70
CA SER A 254 13.80 -9.81 -51.65
C SER A 254 14.97 -9.89 -52.65
N SER A 255 16.02 -10.68 -52.38
CA SER A 255 17.08 -10.93 -53.36
C SER A 255 16.69 -11.98 -54.41
N LEU A 256 15.85 -12.96 -54.05
CA LEU A 256 15.40 -14.04 -54.94
C LEU A 256 14.30 -13.59 -55.91
N VAL A 257 13.39 -12.71 -55.49
CA VAL A 257 12.29 -12.22 -56.36
C VAL A 257 12.81 -11.43 -57.57
N ILE A 258 13.99 -10.79 -57.45
CA ILE A 258 14.61 -10.04 -58.56
C ILE A 258 15.14 -10.99 -59.65
N HIS A 259 15.48 -12.24 -59.33
CA HIS A 259 16.07 -13.17 -60.32
C HIS A 259 15.04 -14.00 -61.10
N PHE A 260 13.83 -14.22 -60.56
CA PHE A 260 12.80 -15.02 -61.25
C PHE A 260 11.85 -14.21 -62.13
N SER A 261 11.80 -12.88 -61.96
CA SER A 261 10.94 -11.99 -62.75
C SER A 261 11.33 -11.88 -64.25
N PRO A 262 12.60 -11.74 -64.65
CA PRO A 262 12.93 -11.61 -66.08
C PRO A 262 12.74 -12.92 -66.87
N ILE A 263 12.95 -14.09 -66.25
CA ILE A 263 12.89 -15.39 -66.96
C ILE A 263 11.46 -15.70 -67.44
N LEU A 264 10.43 -15.38 -66.63
CA LEU A 264 9.03 -15.58 -67.01
C LEU A 264 8.56 -14.62 -68.12
N VAL A 265 9.10 -13.39 -68.13
CA VAL A 265 8.77 -12.36 -69.13
C VAL A 265 9.45 -12.68 -70.47
N PHE A 266 10.67 -13.20 -70.48
CA PHE A 266 11.36 -13.62 -71.70
C PHE A 266 10.64 -14.79 -72.40
N HIS A 267 10.21 -15.83 -71.65
CA HIS A 267 9.49 -16.96 -72.24
C HIS A 267 8.09 -16.60 -72.77
N ASN A 268 7.41 -15.62 -72.15
CA ASN A 268 6.12 -15.13 -72.66
C ASN A 268 6.28 -14.22 -73.88
N CYS A 269 7.39 -13.47 -73.98
CA CYS A 269 7.62 -12.56 -75.10
C CYS A 269 7.99 -13.31 -76.40
N GLU A 270 8.78 -14.39 -76.32
CA GLU A 270 9.06 -15.25 -77.49
C GLU A 270 7.81 -15.92 -78.05
N PHE A 271 6.87 -16.32 -77.18
CA PHE A 271 5.62 -16.97 -77.61
C PHE A 271 4.68 -16.00 -78.34
N LEU A 272 4.66 -14.72 -77.95
CA LEU A 272 3.88 -13.70 -78.66
C LEU A 272 4.52 -13.27 -80.00
N PHE A 273 5.85 -13.19 -80.08
CA PHE A 273 6.52 -12.78 -81.33
C PHE A 273 6.33 -13.81 -82.45
N PHE A 274 6.37 -15.11 -82.11
CA PHE A 274 6.12 -16.18 -83.09
C PHE A 274 4.66 -16.20 -83.59
N CYS A 275 3.72 -15.73 -82.77
CA CYS A 275 2.30 -15.66 -83.13
C CYS A 275 1.99 -14.50 -84.10
N THR A 276 2.76 -13.40 -84.05
CA THR A 276 2.52 -12.23 -84.92
C THR A 276 3.13 -12.31 -86.32
N THR A 277 4.12 -13.17 -86.56
CA THR A 277 4.76 -13.29 -87.88
C THR A 277 4.31 -14.51 -88.70
N GLY A 278 3.39 -15.32 -88.15
CA GLY A 278 2.91 -16.54 -88.77
C GLY A 278 1.40 -16.52 -89.02
N TYR A 279 1.06 -16.32 -90.29
CA TYR A 279 -0.19 -16.75 -90.95
C TYR A 279 -1.44 -15.87 -90.86
N ASP A 280 -1.70 -15.20 -91.99
CA ASP A 280 -3.00 -15.22 -92.65
C ASP A 280 -3.70 -16.59 -92.47
N SER A 281 -4.99 -16.53 -92.17
CA SER A 281 -5.93 -17.67 -92.05
C SER A 281 -5.82 -18.53 -90.80
N CYS A 282 -6.67 -18.26 -89.81
CA CYS A 282 -7.44 -19.34 -89.18
C CYS A 282 -8.67 -18.78 -88.46
N ALA A 283 -9.84 -19.13 -89.00
CA ALA A 283 -11.11 -19.07 -88.32
C ALA A 283 -11.13 -20.05 -87.14
N MET A 284 -11.73 -19.68 -86.00
CA MET A 284 -12.72 -20.53 -85.32
C MET A 284 -13.19 -19.97 -83.97
N LEU A 285 -14.51 -20.06 -83.81
CA LEU A 285 -15.26 -20.41 -82.61
C LEU A 285 -15.05 -19.58 -81.33
N VAL A 286 -16.00 -18.68 -81.10
CA VAL A 286 -16.43 -18.26 -79.78
C VAL A 286 -17.64 -19.10 -79.38
N CYS A 287 -17.44 -19.94 -78.37
CA CYS A 287 -18.41 -20.29 -77.32
C CYS A 287 -17.60 -20.44 -76.02
#